data_AF-G0NBX0-F1
#
_entry.id   AF-G0NBX0-F1
#
_cell.length_a   1.000
_cell.length_b   1.000
_cell.length_c   1.000
_cell.angle_alpha   90.00
_cell.angle_beta   90.00
_cell.angle_gamma   90.00
#
_symmetry.space_group_name_H-M   'P 1'
#
loop_
_entity.id
_entity.type
_entity.pdbx_description
1 polymer ?
#
loop_
_entity_poly.entity_id
_entity_poly.type
_entity_poly.pdbx_seq_one_letter_code
_entity_poly.pdbx_strand_id
1 'polypeptide(L)'
;MLVSPFEEERARISDRLEKLNGELRNVSAMMEEFKIKYVRPAMQIRSPTSAQLFFLNALIQQATNFSIAFFELKKTYNEELEKIKEVDNRETIHNELAKFNM
;
A
#
# COMPACT_ATOMS: atom_id res chain seq x y z
N MET A 1 -0.04 -28.63 -20.43
CA MET A 1 -0.10 -27.18 -20.66
C MET A 1 1.29 -26.64 -20.40
N LEU A 2 1.93 -26.05 -21.41
CA LEU A 2 3.23 -25.39 -21.20
C LEU A 2 2.96 -24.14 -20.35
N VAL A 3 3.49 -24.12 -19.13
CA VAL A 3 3.45 -22.94 -18.27
C VAL A 3 4.25 -21.84 -18.97
N SER A 4 3.65 -20.66 -19.10
CA SER A 4 4.35 -19.51 -19.70
C SER A 4 5.66 -19.26 -18.96
N PRO A 5 6.78 -18.96 -19.66
CA PRO A 5 8.05 -18.66 -18.99
C PRO A 5 7.95 -17.43 -18.07
N PHE A 6 6.87 -16.65 -18.18
CA PHE A 6 6.59 -15.46 -17.38
C PHE A 6 5.71 -15.73 -16.15
N GLU A 7 5.13 -16.93 -16.03
CA GLU A 7 4.15 -17.24 -14.99
C GLU A 7 4.76 -17.23 -13.58
N GLU A 8 5.99 -17.74 -13.43
CA GLU A 8 6.69 -17.71 -12.14
C GLU A 8 7.06 -16.29 -11.69
N GLU A 9 7.33 -15.39 -12.63
CA GLU A 9 7.59 -13.97 -12.31
C GLU A 9 6.28 -13.29 -11.88
N ARG A 10 5.20 -13.51 -12.62
CA ARG A 10 3.85 -13.01 -12.31
C ARG A 10 3.35 -13.49 -10.95
N ALA A 11 3.55 -14.77 -10.63
CA ALA A 11 3.18 -15.34 -9.33
C ALA A 11 3.94 -14.66 -8.19
N ARG A 12 5.27 -14.48 -8.32
CA ARG A 12 6.07 -13.78 -7.31
C ARG A 12 5.67 -12.33 -7.11
N ILE A 13 5.32 -11.60 -8.17
CA ILE A 13 4.80 -10.23 -8.06
C ILE A 13 3.44 -10.23 -7.34
N SER A 14 2.56 -11.17 -7.68
CA SER A 14 1.24 -11.31 -7.06
C SER A 14 1.34 -11.60 -5.56
N ASP A 15 2.26 -12.47 -5.13
CA ASP A 15 2.52 -12.74 -3.70
C ASP A 15 2.97 -11.46 -2.96
N ARG A 16 3.79 -10.61 -3.59
CA ARG A 16 4.20 -9.32 -3.00
C ARG A 16 3.03 -8.35 -2.90
N LEU A 17 2.17 -8.26 -3.92
CA LEU A 17 0.96 -7.45 -3.89
C LEU A 17 -0.01 -7.91 -2.80
N GLU A 18 -0.15 -9.21 -2.57
CA GLU A 18 -0.98 -9.75 -1.49
C GLU A 18 -0.45 -9.31 -0.11
N LYS A 19 0.86 -9.38 0.11
CA LYS A 19 1.49 -8.88 1.34
C LYS A 19 1.24 -7.38 1.53
N LEU A 20 1.46 -6.56 0.50
CA LEU A 20 1.20 -5.12 0.52
C LEU A 20 -0.28 -4.81 0.81
N ASN A 21 -1.20 -5.59 0.26
CA ASN A 21 -2.63 -5.47 0.58
C ASN A 21 -2.92 -5.78 2.05
N GLY A 22 -2.27 -6.78 2.62
CA GLY A 22 -2.33 -7.07 4.06
C GLY A 22 -1.83 -5.90 4.90
N GLU A 23 -0.68 -5.33 4.56
CA GLU A 23 -0.10 -4.17 5.24
C GLU A 23 -1.00 -2.93 5.15
N LEU A 24 -1.55 -2.62 3.97
CA LEU A 24 -2.49 -1.52 3.77
C LEU A 24 -3.76 -1.68 4.62
N ARG A 25 -4.29 -2.91 4.73
CA ARG A 25 -5.44 -3.20 5.60
C ARG A 25 -5.09 -2.98 7.07
N ASN A 26 -3.92 -3.42 7.51
CA ASN A 26 -3.45 -3.25 8.88
C ASN A 26 -3.27 -1.76 9.23
N VAL A 27 -2.60 -0.98 8.39
CA VAL A 27 -2.42 0.47 8.59
C VAL A 27 -3.78 1.18 8.63
N SER A 28 -4.70 0.82 7.74
CA SER A 28 -6.06 1.37 7.73
C SER A 28 -6.82 1.07 9.03
N ALA A 29 -6.72 -0.16 9.53
CA ALA A 29 -7.35 -0.56 10.79
C ALA A 29 -6.75 0.19 11.99
N MET A 30 -5.42 0.30 12.06
CA MET A 30 -4.74 1.06 13.11
C MET A 30 -5.11 2.54 13.08
N MET A 31 -5.28 3.13 11.88
CA MET A 31 -5.69 4.52 11.74
C MET A 31 -7.13 4.75 12.22
N GLU A 32 -8.06 3.83 11.92
CA GLU A 32 -9.44 3.96 12.40
C GLU A 32 -9.52 3.74 13.92
N GLU A 33 -8.78 2.78 14.47
CA GLU A 33 -8.67 2.60 15.92
C GLU A 33 -8.10 3.86 16.58
N PHE A 34 -7.02 4.42 16.03
CA PHE A 34 -6.42 5.66 16.51
C PHE A 34 -7.42 6.83 16.49
N LYS A 35 -8.18 6.95 15.40
CA LYS A 35 -9.22 7.97 15.26
C LYS A 35 -10.30 7.81 16.33
N ILE A 36 -10.78 6.59 16.56
CA ILE A 36 -11.81 6.31 17.56
C ILE A 36 -11.31 6.58 18.98
N LYS A 37 -10.12 6.06 19.33
CA LYS A 37 -9.60 6.09 20.71
C LYS A 37 -9.02 7.42 21.11
N TYR A 38 -8.43 8.18 20.18
CA TYR A 38 -7.66 9.37 20.53
C TYR A 38 -8.17 10.64 19.86
N VAL A 39 -8.45 10.61 18.55
CA VAL A 39 -8.86 11.82 17.82
C VAL A 39 -10.27 12.25 18.21
N ARG A 40 -11.26 11.34 18.19
CA ARG A 40 -12.65 11.69 18.52
C ARG A 40 -12.79 12.28 19.94
N PRO A 41 -12.18 11.71 20.99
CA PRO A 41 -12.20 12.33 22.32
C PRO A 41 -11.52 13.70 22.36
N ALA A 42 -10.36 13.85 21.70
CA ALA A 42 -9.64 15.11 21.67
C ALA A 42 -10.46 16.26 21.06
N MET A 43 -11.27 15.94 20.03
CA MET A 43 -12.17 16.90 19.37
C MET A 43 -13.33 17.38 20.26
N GLN A 44 -13.63 16.70 21.37
CA GLN A 44 -14.69 17.12 22.30
C GLN A 44 -14.22 18.15 23.32
N ILE A 45 -12.91 18.44 23.38
CA ILE A 45 -12.33 19.41 24.31
C ILE A 45 -12.60 20.83 23.80
N ARG A 46 -13.44 21.58 24.52
CA ARG A 46 -13.83 22.97 24.14
C ARG A 46 -12.84 24.04 24.55
N SER A 47 -12.03 23.79 25.57
CA SER A 47 -11.07 24.75 26.13
C SER A 47 -9.79 24.02 26.49
N PRO A 48 -8.86 23.86 25.53
CA PRO A 48 -7.65 23.08 25.75
C PRO A 48 -6.70 23.78 26.73
N THR A 49 -6.27 23.04 27.74
CA THR A 49 -5.15 23.38 28.61
C THR A 49 -3.81 23.21 27.87
N SER A 50 -2.72 23.77 28.41
CA SER A 50 -1.38 23.58 27.83
C SER A 50 -1.01 22.10 27.69
N ALA A 51 -1.36 21.25 28.67
CA ALA A 51 -1.14 19.80 28.59
C ALA A 51 -1.92 19.15 27.42
N GLN A 52 -3.15 19.61 27.17
CA GLN A 52 -3.96 19.13 26.05
C GLN A 52 -3.42 19.61 24.69
N LEU A 53 -2.76 20.77 24.61
CA LEU A 53 -2.07 21.20 23.39
C LEU A 53 -0.88 20.28 23.06
N PHE A 54 -0.09 19.86 24.06
CA PHE A 54 0.98 18.87 23.84
C PHE A 54 0.42 17.54 23.34
N PHE A 55 -0.69 17.09 23.92
CA PHE A 55 -1.38 15.89 23.45
C PHE A 55 -1.87 16.02 22.01
N LEU A 56 -2.50 17.14 21.65
CA LEU A 56 -2.94 17.42 20.28
C LEU A 56 -1.77 17.41 19.28
N ASN A 57 -0.62 17.98 19.65
CA ASN A 57 0.59 17.93 18.81
C ASN A 57 1.06 16.48 18.60
N ALA A 58 1.04 15.63 19.64
CA ALA A 58 1.37 14.22 19.51
C ALA A 58 0.37 13.49 18.59
N LEU A 59 -0.92 13.83 18.65
CA LEU A 59 -1.93 13.26 17.73
C LEU A 59 -1.68 13.68 16.29
N ILE A 60 -1.33 14.94 16.04
CA ILE A 60 -0.98 15.42 14.69
C ILE A 60 0.25 14.68 14.18
N GLN A 61 1.30 14.53 14.99
CA GLN A 61 2.49 13.79 14.60
C GLN A 61 2.16 12.34 14.24
N GLN A 62 1.33 11.67 15.04
CA GLN A 62 0.94 10.30 14.77
C GLN A 62 0.06 10.18 13.51
N ALA A 63 -0.84 11.14 13.26
CA ALA A 63 -1.62 11.20 12.02
C ALA A 63 -0.74 11.41 10.77
N THR A 64 0.29 12.25 10.89
CA THR A 64 1.31 12.43 9.85
C THR A 64 2.05 11.13 9.58
N ASN A 65 2.47 10.41 10.63
CA ASN A 65 3.15 9.12 10.48
C ASN A 65 2.28 8.08 9.74
N PHE A 66 0.99 7.99 10.09
CA PHE A 66 0.05 7.13 9.35
C PHE A 66 -0.07 7.53 7.87
N SER A 67 -0.12 8.83 7.59
CA SER A 67 -0.26 9.34 6.23
C SER A 67 0.98 9.02 5.38
N ILE A 68 2.18 9.16 5.95
CA ILE A 68 3.45 8.78 5.31
C ILE A 68 3.46 7.28 5.03
N ALA A 69 3.20 6.44 6.03
CA ALA A 69 3.20 4.99 5.86
C ALA A 69 2.20 4.54 4.78
N PHE A 70 1.00 5.11 4.77
CA PHE A 70 -0.01 4.80 3.77
C PHE A 70 0.41 5.24 2.36
N PHE A 71 1.06 6.40 2.23
CA PHE A 71 1.58 6.89 0.97
C PHE A 71 2.69 5.98 0.42
N GLU A 72 3.65 5.60 1.28
CA GLU A 72 4.76 4.72 0.90
C GLU A 72 4.25 3.35 0.44
N LEU A 73 3.33 2.74 1.21
CA LEU A 73 2.72 1.47 0.82
C LEU A 73 1.98 1.57 -0.52
N LYS A 74 1.22 2.64 -0.75
CA LYS A 74 0.54 2.86 -2.04
C LYS A 74 1.51 3.05 -3.19
N LYS A 75 2.60 3.77 -2.96
CA LYS A 75 3.65 3.96 -3.96
C LYS A 75 4.24 2.61 -4.37
N THR A 76 4.66 1.79 -3.40
CA THR A 76 5.21 0.46 -3.67
C THR A 76 4.19 -0.47 -4.34
N TYR A 77 2.92 -0.40 -3.93
CA TYR A 77 1.85 -1.16 -4.59
C TYR A 77 1.72 -0.82 -6.08
N ASN A 78 1.76 0.48 -6.42
CA ASN A 78 1.70 0.91 -7.80
C ASN A 78 2.94 0.48 -8.59
N GLU A 79 4.13 0.52 -8.00
CA GLU A 79 5.36 0.01 -8.62
C GLU A 79 5.25 -1.49 -8.95
N GLU A 80 4.67 -2.29 -8.06
CA GLU A 80 4.43 -3.72 -8.34
C GLU A 80 3.37 -3.95 -9.43
N LEU A 81 2.34 -3.09 -9.53
CA LEU A 81 1.38 -3.15 -10.64
C LEU A 81 2.03 -2.83 -11.99
N GLU A 82 2.94 -1.86 -12.06
CA GLU A 82 3.67 -1.57 -13.29
C GLU A 82 4.55 -2.76 -13.71
N LYS A 83 5.17 -3.46 -12.75
CA LYS A 83 5.94 -4.70 -13.05
C LYS A 83 5.07 -5.79 -13.68
N ILE A 84 3.81 -5.95 -13.26
CA ILE A 84 2.89 -6.90 -13.92
C ILE A 84 2.67 -6.50 -15.38
N LYS A 85 2.42 -5.22 -15.66
CA LYS A 85 2.24 -4.73 -17.03
C LYS A 85 3.50 -4.96 -17.88
N GLU A 86 4.67 -4.77 -17.30
CA GLU A 86 5.94 -5.06 -17.98
C GLU A 86 6.11 -6.55 -18.28
N VAL A 87 5.69 -7.44 -17.38
CA VAL A 87 5.65 -8.89 -17.65
C VAL A 87 4.69 -9.20 -18.81
N ASP A 88 3.48 -8.63 -18.80
CA ASP A 88 2.48 -8.80 -19.86
C ASP A 88 2.99 -8.34 -21.24
N ASN A 89 3.67 -7.19 -21.26
CA ASN A 89 4.26 -6.65 -22.49
C ASN A 89 5.38 -7.56 -23.01
N ARG A 90 6.25 -8.06 -22.13
CA ARG A 90 7.31 -9.01 -22.50
C ARG A 90 6.75 -10.32 -23.03
N GLU A 91 5.69 -10.84 -22.43
CA GLU A 91 5.01 -12.04 -22.89
C GLU A 91 4.38 -11.85 -24.27
N THR A 92 3.75 -10.70 -24.50
CA THR A 92 3.19 -10.34 -25.81
C THR A 92 4.27 -10.33 -26.89
N ILE A 93 5.40 -9.65 -26.65
CA ILE A 93 6.53 -9.60 -27.58
C ILE A 93 7.11 -11.00 -27.82
N HIS A 94 7.30 -11.80 -26.75
CA HIS A 94 7.79 -13.17 -26.87
C HIS A 94 6.89 -14.02 -27.78
N ASN A 95 5.57 -13.92 -27.60
CA ASN A 95 4.59 -14.65 -28.39
C ASN A 95 4.51 -14.17 -29.83
N GLU A 96 4.74 -12.88 -30.10
CA GLU A 96 4.85 -12.34 -31.45
C GLU A 96 6.10 -12.84 -32.16
N LEU A 97 7.27 -12.77 -31.52
CA LEU A 97 8.53 -13.27 -32.07
C LEU A 97 8.49 -14.78 -32.36
N ALA A 98 7.86 -15.56 -31.48
CA ALA A 98 7.67 -16.99 -31.69
C ALA A 98 6.89 -17.32 -32.97
N LYS A 99 5.99 -16.44 -33.43
CA LYS A 99 5.25 -16.61 -34.69
C LYS A 99 6.12 -16.36 -35.93
N PHE A 100 7.17 -15.55 -35.83
CA PHE A 100 8.10 -15.28 -36.94
C PHE A 100 9.22 -16.33 -37.05
N ASN A 101 9.46 -17.11 -35.99
CA ASN A 101 10.43 -18.20 -35.96
C ASN A 101 9.82 -19.57 -36.33
N MET A 102 8.53 -19.61 -36.69
CA MET A 102 7.86 -20.77 -37.31
C MET A 102 7.86 -20.62 -38.83
#